data_AF-A0A2H1GGL2-F1
#
_entry.id   AF-A0A2H1GGL2-F1
#
_cell.length_a   1.000
_cell.length_b   1.000
_cell.length_c   1.000
_cell.angle_alpha   90.00
_cell.angle_beta   90.00
_cell.angle_gamma   90.00
#
_symmetry.space_group_name_H-M   'P 1'
#
loop_
_entity.id
_entity.type
_entity.pdbx_description
1 polymer ?
#
loop_
_entity_poly.entity_id
_entity_poly.type
_entity_poly.pdbx_seq_one_letter_code
_entity_poly.pdbx_strand_id
1 'polypeptide(L)'
;MDLPILQRLSPPGVTVLVLFLALSSQWLFHFIDPGPIPREHAYMFDGLVACLLICYWRTCFTDPGKIPKDWHEKTQDSAYGPQKDPSKVAAGQPNRWCRRCEAYKPPRSHHCKTCKRCIQKMDHHCVWTSNCISHITIPHFVRFLFYAVVSMTFLEYFLYLRVSILWSQKSLPSYLGPSVYRLAHLFVLCAVNSLILFALTLLLGRTIWSLSVNTWTIEGWEIERHHTLLRRARVLGGYLEGPDDVKVQIQHQEFPWDVGICRNICQGMGSGNPLAWFWPFASSPSVASGLSFEHNEIDDPSKPWPPPDPDRLFKKVERQPILGDGFTKSWDIDEFKRRQAADISRYTDADDEYVVRRRPFRERLEAVSSQDRERNHYDYDEAAELDDDEYGSDSDQPRARGDWSEDANGEGEEAWRNKEGERLADFGVDEVADFYDEDDVPLAELIRRRKQN
;
A
#
# COMPACT_ATOMS: atom_id res chain seq x y z
N MET A 1 -14.14 -9.47 -10.73
CA MET A 1 -13.20 -10.60 -10.57
C MET A 1 -12.63 -10.51 -9.17
N ASP A 2 -12.86 -11.53 -8.34
CA ASP A 2 -12.35 -11.55 -6.96
C ASP A 2 -10.82 -11.45 -6.98
N LEU A 3 -10.26 -10.38 -6.42
CA LEU A 3 -8.81 -10.19 -6.24
C LEU A 3 -8.07 -11.46 -5.75
N PRO A 4 -8.64 -12.29 -4.84
CA PRO A 4 -8.04 -13.55 -4.41
C PRO A 4 -7.76 -14.57 -5.53
N ILE A 5 -8.61 -14.66 -6.56
CA ILE A 5 -8.44 -15.62 -7.65
C ILE A 5 -7.29 -15.14 -8.56
N LEU A 6 -7.29 -13.85 -8.90
CA LEU A 6 -6.24 -13.26 -9.72
C LEU A 6 -4.86 -13.44 -9.05
N GLN A 7 -4.76 -13.14 -7.75
CA GLN A 7 -3.53 -13.32 -6.98
C GLN A 7 -3.03 -14.77 -6.96
N ARG A 8 -3.92 -15.77 -6.92
CA ARG A 8 -3.52 -17.19 -6.95
C ARG A 8 -3.05 -17.63 -8.33
N LEU A 9 -3.61 -17.06 -9.39
CA LEU A 9 -3.28 -17.41 -10.77
C LEU A 9 -2.12 -16.60 -11.34
N SER A 10 -1.73 -15.49 -10.71
CA SER A 10 -0.62 -14.65 -11.18
C SER A 10 0.72 -15.40 -11.24
N PRO A 11 1.21 -16.11 -10.19
CA PRO A 11 2.46 -16.87 -10.28
C PRO A 11 2.57 -17.88 -11.42
N PRO A 12 1.60 -18.79 -11.60
CA PRO A 12 1.63 -19.68 -12.75
C PRO A 12 1.44 -18.92 -14.08
N GLY A 13 0.63 -17.87 -14.13
CA GLY A 13 0.42 -17.06 -15.33
C GLY A 13 1.69 -16.36 -15.83
N VAL A 14 2.46 -15.72 -14.94
CA VAL A 14 3.75 -15.11 -15.30
C VAL A 14 4.74 -16.19 -15.74
N THR A 15 4.77 -17.35 -15.07
CA THR A 15 5.64 -18.47 -15.46
C THR A 15 5.31 -18.96 -16.87
N VAL A 16 4.03 -19.15 -17.19
CA VAL A 16 3.57 -19.55 -18.53
C VAL A 16 3.95 -18.49 -19.56
N LEU A 17 3.80 -17.21 -19.25
CA LEU A 17 4.19 -16.12 -20.13
C LEU A 17 5.71 -16.13 -20.41
N VAL A 18 6.55 -16.29 -19.39
CA VAL A 18 8.01 -16.40 -19.55
C VAL A 18 8.38 -17.60 -20.43
N LEU A 19 7.78 -18.77 -20.17
CA LEU A 19 8.02 -19.97 -20.96
C LEU A 19 7.50 -19.82 -22.40
N PHE A 20 6.37 -19.14 -22.61
CA PHE A 20 5.86 -18.82 -23.94
C PHE A 20 6.85 -17.94 -24.70
N LEU A 21 7.31 -16.83 -24.12
CA LEU A 21 8.27 -15.94 -24.77
C LEU A 21 9.61 -16.64 -25.03
N ALA A 22 10.10 -17.45 -24.10
CA ALA A 22 11.39 -18.12 -24.23
C ALA A 22 11.36 -19.33 -25.19
N LEU A 23 10.43 -20.27 -24.99
CA LEU A 23 10.42 -21.52 -25.75
C LEU A 23 9.79 -21.35 -27.14
N SER A 24 8.70 -20.58 -27.25
CA SER A 24 8.01 -20.43 -28.53
C SER A 24 8.81 -19.57 -29.52
N SER A 25 9.60 -18.60 -29.02
CA SER A 25 10.51 -17.82 -29.87
C SER A 25 11.64 -18.70 -30.41
N GLN A 26 12.31 -19.50 -29.56
CA GLN A 26 13.35 -20.42 -30.01
C GLN A 26 12.84 -21.43 -31.03
N TRP A 27 11.63 -21.98 -30.80
CA TRP A 27 10.96 -22.84 -31.78
C TRP A 27 10.73 -22.10 -33.12
N LEU A 28 10.16 -20.89 -33.08
CA LEU A 28 9.87 -20.10 -34.27
C LEU A 28 11.14 -19.78 -35.08
N PHE A 29 12.25 -19.56 -34.39
CA PHE A 29 13.54 -19.20 -34.99
C PHE A 29 14.12 -20.31 -35.87
N HIS A 30 13.71 -21.57 -35.71
CA HIS A 30 14.09 -22.63 -36.65
C HIS A 30 13.43 -22.50 -38.03
N PHE A 31 12.35 -21.71 -38.14
CA PHE A 31 11.51 -21.65 -39.34
C PHE A 31 11.50 -20.27 -40.02
N ILE A 32 12.30 -19.32 -39.54
CA ILE A 32 12.42 -17.95 -40.06
C ILE A 32 13.90 -17.57 -40.18
N ASP A 33 14.28 -16.96 -41.30
CA ASP A 33 15.63 -16.45 -41.55
C ASP A 33 16.09 -15.46 -40.46
N PRO A 34 17.35 -15.51 -40.00
CA PRO A 34 18.48 -16.25 -40.57
C PRO A 34 18.59 -17.71 -40.10
N GLY A 35 17.54 -18.25 -39.46
CA GLY A 35 17.54 -19.56 -38.84
C GLY A 35 17.71 -19.50 -37.32
N PRO A 36 18.03 -20.62 -36.65
CA PRO A 36 18.09 -20.69 -35.20
C PRO A 36 19.24 -19.85 -34.62
N ILE A 37 19.08 -19.45 -33.36
CA ILE A 37 20.12 -18.76 -32.61
C ILE A 37 21.36 -19.69 -32.50
N PRO A 38 22.60 -19.17 -32.66
CA PRO A 38 23.80 -19.95 -32.42
C PRO A 38 23.81 -20.59 -31.02
N ARG A 39 24.34 -21.81 -30.88
CA ARG A 39 24.25 -22.59 -29.62
C ARG A 39 24.75 -21.83 -28.39
N GLU A 40 25.84 -21.07 -28.53
CA GLU A 40 26.39 -20.24 -27.44
C GLU A 40 25.39 -19.18 -26.93
N HIS A 41 24.71 -18.52 -27.86
CA HIS A 41 23.71 -17.49 -27.58
C HIS A 41 22.42 -18.11 -27.03
N ALA A 42 22.05 -19.31 -27.50
CA ALA A 42 20.93 -20.07 -26.95
C ALA A 42 21.17 -20.48 -25.50
N TYR A 43 22.35 -21.06 -25.17
CA TYR A 43 22.69 -21.41 -23.79
C TYR A 43 22.75 -20.19 -22.87
N MET A 44 23.25 -19.05 -23.36
CA MET A 44 23.24 -17.81 -22.60
C MET A 44 21.80 -17.32 -22.34
N PHE A 45 20.93 -17.36 -23.34
CA PHE A 45 19.52 -17.01 -23.19
C PHE A 45 18.80 -17.93 -22.20
N ASP A 46 18.96 -19.23 -22.32
CA ASP A 46 18.38 -20.21 -21.40
C ASP A 46 18.90 -20.02 -19.97
N GLY A 47 20.19 -19.70 -19.80
CA GLY A 47 20.78 -19.35 -18.52
C GLY A 47 20.19 -18.09 -17.90
N LEU A 48 19.93 -17.06 -18.70
CA LEU A 48 19.26 -15.83 -18.26
C LEU A 48 17.80 -16.10 -17.88
N VAL A 49 17.07 -16.89 -18.67
CA VAL A 49 15.68 -17.30 -18.37
C VAL A 49 15.61 -18.16 -17.10
N ALA A 50 16.58 -19.05 -16.89
CA ALA A 50 16.69 -19.82 -15.66
C ALA A 50 16.92 -18.91 -14.44
N CYS A 51 17.86 -17.96 -14.53
CA CYS A 51 18.09 -16.97 -13.49
C CYS A 51 16.84 -16.13 -13.20
N LEU A 52 16.13 -15.71 -14.25
CA LEU A 52 14.85 -15.00 -14.16
C LEU A 52 13.82 -15.80 -13.35
N LEU A 53 13.56 -17.05 -13.75
CA LEU A 53 12.58 -17.92 -13.09
C LEU A 53 12.97 -18.22 -11.64
N ILE A 54 14.25 -18.47 -11.36
CA ILE A 54 14.74 -18.67 -9.99
C ILE A 54 14.45 -17.42 -9.15
N CYS A 55 14.83 -16.23 -9.60
CA CYS A 55 14.60 -15.00 -8.85
C CYS A 55 13.10 -14.69 -8.68
N TYR A 56 12.30 -14.95 -9.72
CA TYR A 56 10.85 -14.78 -9.67
C TYR A 56 10.21 -15.68 -8.61
N TRP A 57 10.48 -16.99 -8.65
CA TRP A 57 9.94 -17.94 -7.68
C TRP A 57 10.45 -17.69 -6.26
N ARG A 58 11.70 -17.25 -6.11
CA ARG A 58 12.20 -16.79 -4.80
C ARG A 58 11.43 -15.58 -4.30
N THR A 59 11.06 -14.65 -5.17
CA THR A 59 10.22 -13.51 -4.79
C THR A 59 8.82 -13.96 -4.37
N CYS A 60 8.25 -14.95 -5.05
CA CYS A 60 6.91 -15.48 -4.72
C CYS A 60 6.89 -16.27 -3.41
N PHE A 61 7.90 -17.10 -3.14
CA PHE A 61 7.87 -18.07 -2.03
C PHE A 61 8.72 -17.71 -0.82
N THR A 62 9.58 -16.70 -0.89
CA THR A 62 10.31 -16.23 0.30
C THR A 62 9.34 -15.52 1.23
N ASP A 63 9.31 -15.93 2.50
CA ASP A 63 8.53 -15.24 3.52
C ASP A 63 9.01 -13.76 3.62
N PRO A 64 8.12 -12.76 3.45
CA PRO A 64 8.45 -11.33 3.56
C PRO A 64 8.90 -10.88 4.95
N GLY A 65 8.92 -11.78 5.93
CA GLY A 65 9.38 -11.52 7.28
C GLY A 65 8.22 -11.46 8.26
N LYS A 66 8.49 -11.94 9.48
CA LYS A 66 7.58 -11.86 10.60
C LYS A 66 8.25 -11.06 11.71
N ILE A 67 7.52 -10.09 12.21
CA ILE A 67 7.96 -9.24 13.31
C ILE A 67 7.90 -10.07 14.61
N PRO A 68 9.02 -10.22 15.35
CA PRO A 68 9.02 -10.88 16.64
C PRO A 68 8.12 -10.13 17.63
N LYS A 69 7.32 -10.83 18.43
CA LYS A 69 6.41 -10.19 19.40
C LYS A 69 7.16 -9.41 20.50
N ASP A 70 8.34 -9.89 20.85
CA ASP A 70 9.23 -9.34 21.88
C ASP A 70 10.22 -8.31 21.33
N TRP A 71 10.08 -7.89 20.07
CA TRP A 71 10.92 -6.86 19.45
C TRP A 71 10.95 -5.57 20.30
N HIS A 72 9.78 -5.11 20.73
CA HIS A 72 9.64 -3.84 21.45
C HIS A 72 10.39 -3.85 22.79
N GLU A 73 10.23 -4.93 23.54
CA GLU A 73 10.89 -5.15 24.84
C GLU A 73 12.42 -5.19 24.67
N LYS A 74 12.92 -5.98 23.72
CA LYS A 74 14.36 -6.06 23.42
C LYS A 74 14.97 -4.71 23.03
N THR A 75 14.23 -3.89 22.30
CA THR A 75 14.70 -2.56 21.87
C THR A 75 14.67 -1.55 23.01
N GLN A 76 13.67 -1.62 23.89
CA GLN A 76 13.64 -0.82 25.12
C GLN A 76 14.77 -1.20 26.07
N ASP A 77 14.98 -2.49 26.31
CA ASP A 77 16.07 -2.99 27.17
C ASP A 77 17.45 -2.57 26.63
N SER A 78 17.63 -2.60 25.31
CA SER A 78 18.86 -2.11 24.66
C SER A 78 19.03 -0.59 24.71
N ALA A 79 17.94 0.18 24.84
CA ALA A 79 17.98 1.64 24.96
C ALA A 79 18.23 2.13 26.40
N TYR A 80 17.87 1.33 27.41
CA TYR A 80 18.05 1.63 28.84
C TYR A 80 19.22 0.88 29.52
N GLY A 81 20.00 0.10 28.76
CA GLY A 81 21.19 -0.61 29.25
C GLY A 81 22.42 0.30 29.52
N PRO A 82 23.44 -0.21 30.24
CA PRO A 82 24.59 0.57 30.71
C PRO A 82 25.58 1.03 29.62
N GLN A 83 25.48 0.52 28.38
CA GLN A 83 26.29 0.95 27.23
C GLN A 83 25.43 1.80 26.28
N LYS A 84 25.46 3.11 26.47
CA LYS A 84 24.72 4.09 25.67
C LYS A 84 25.40 4.31 24.31
N ASP A 85 24.66 4.10 23.23
CA ASP A 85 24.94 4.69 21.93
C ASP A 85 23.75 5.58 21.55
N PRO A 86 23.87 6.92 21.70
CA PRO A 86 22.79 7.86 21.37
C PRO A 86 22.33 7.78 19.92
N SER A 87 23.15 7.21 19.02
CA SER A 87 22.79 7.01 17.60
C SER A 87 21.81 5.85 17.37
N LYS A 88 21.62 4.97 18.36
CA LYS A 88 20.74 3.78 18.26
C LYS A 88 19.40 3.95 18.94
N VAL A 89 19.26 4.94 19.81
CA VAL A 89 17.99 5.29 20.42
C VAL A 89 17.29 6.21 19.43
N ALA A 90 16.28 5.70 18.73
CA ALA A 90 15.32 6.51 18.00
C ALA A 90 14.48 7.33 19.00
N ALA A 91 15.13 8.25 19.72
CA ALA A 91 14.49 9.24 20.56
C ALA A 91 13.61 10.06 19.62
N GLY A 92 12.30 9.85 19.62
CA GLY A 92 11.37 10.59 18.76
C GLY A 92 10.37 9.72 17.99
N GLN A 93 10.63 8.43 17.77
CA GLN A 93 9.67 7.58 17.04
C GLN A 93 8.46 7.23 17.92
N PRO A 94 7.22 7.56 17.51
CA PRO A 94 6.03 7.16 18.25
C PRO A 94 5.92 5.63 18.29
N ASN A 95 5.56 5.08 19.45
CA ASN A 95 5.33 3.64 19.60
C ASN A 95 4.02 3.25 18.91
N ARG A 96 4.07 3.03 17.59
CA ARG A 96 2.92 2.61 16.79
C ARG A 96 2.50 1.18 17.16
N TRP A 97 1.21 0.99 17.40
CA TRP A 97 0.58 -0.29 17.73
C TRP A 97 -0.24 -0.81 16.55
N CYS A 98 -0.26 -2.11 16.33
CA CYS A 98 -1.19 -2.73 15.38
C CYS A 98 -2.28 -3.45 16.16
N ARG A 99 -3.54 -2.99 16.09
CA ARG A 99 -4.67 -3.69 16.71
C ARG A 99 -4.92 -5.08 16.12
N ARG A 100 -4.82 -5.23 14.80
CA ARG A 100 -5.01 -6.53 14.11
C ARG A 100 -3.99 -7.59 14.53
N CYS A 101 -2.75 -7.19 14.77
CA CYS A 101 -1.67 -8.10 15.17
C CYS A 101 -1.46 -8.15 16.69
N GLU A 102 -2.09 -7.26 17.43
CA GLU A 102 -1.88 -7.03 18.87
C GLU A 102 -0.39 -6.93 19.24
N ALA A 103 0.35 -6.11 18.48
CA ALA A 103 1.80 -5.95 18.66
C ALA A 103 2.27 -4.56 18.23
N TYR A 104 3.40 -4.11 18.82
CA TYR A 104 4.08 -2.89 18.39
C TYR A 104 4.72 -3.05 17.02
N LYS A 105 4.55 -2.02 16.19
CA LYS A 105 5.12 -1.90 14.85
C LYS A 105 6.53 -1.33 14.94
N PRO A 106 7.56 -2.03 14.43
CA PRO A 106 8.84 -1.43 14.11
C PRO A 106 8.70 -0.20 13.19
N PRO A 107 9.71 0.69 13.15
CA PRO A 107 9.79 1.73 12.14
C PRO A 107 9.61 1.16 10.73
N ARG A 108 8.94 1.91 9.85
CA ARG A 108 8.72 1.55 8.42
C ARG A 108 7.92 0.25 8.19
N SER A 109 7.37 -0.36 9.23
CA SER A 109 6.50 -1.53 9.10
C SER A 109 5.03 -1.13 8.97
N HIS A 110 4.28 -1.94 8.20
CA HIS A 110 2.87 -1.69 7.85
C HIS A 110 2.08 -3.00 7.91
N HIS A 111 0.78 -2.93 8.27
CA HIS A 111 -0.10 -4.09 8.22
C HIS A 111 -0.56 -4.33 6.78
N CYS A 112 -0.28 -5.50 6.22
CA CYS A 112 -0.78 -5.85 4.90
C CYS A 112 -2.14 -6.54 4.99
N LYS A 113 -3.17 -5.96 4.33
CA LYS A 113 -4.53 -6.51 4.28
C LYS A 113 -4.59 -7.90 3.64
N THR A 114 -3.72 -8.19 2.68
CA THR A 114 -3.68 -9.49 1.99
C THR A 114 -2.84 -10.51 2.76
N CYS A 115 -1.64 -10.12 3.21
CA CYS A 115 -0.76 -11.00 4.00
C CYS A 115 -1.29 -11.23 5.44
N LYS A 116 -2.27 -10.43 5.91
CA LYS A 116 -2.93 -10.48 7.25
C LYS A 116 -1.95 -10.41 8.42
N ARG A 117 -0.88 -9.65 8.25
CA ARG A 117 0.17 -9.43 9.27
C ARG A 117 0.95 -8.17 8.99
N CYS A 118 1.66 -7.68 10.01
CA CYS A 118 2.64 -6.61 9.83
C CYS A 118 3.89 -7.12 9.10
N ILE A 119 4.31 -6.37 8.08
CA ILE A 119 5.47 -6.63 7.25
C ILE A 119 6.52 -5.56 7.54
N GLN A 120 7.76 -5.99 7.81
CA GLN A 120 8.89 -5.09 8.04
C GLN A 120 9.29 -4.37 6.76
N LYS A 121 9.50 -3.05 6.83
CA LYS A 121 9.86 -2.20 5.68
C LYS A 121 9.01 -2.57 4.46
N MET A 122 7.70 -2.44 4.58
CA MET A 122 6.78 -2.87 3.52
C MET A 122 6.87 -1.91 2.33
N ASP A 123 6.97 -2.45 1.10
CA ASP A 123 6.89 -1.63 -0.12
C ASP A 123 5.45 -1.64 -0.62
N HIS A 124 4.99 -2.81 -1.03
CA HIS A 124 3.64 -3.06 -1.52
C HIS A 124 3.35 -4.56 -1.52
N HIS A 125 2.08 -4.92 -1.59
CA HIS A 125 1.68 -6.29 -1.91
C HIS A 125 1.59 -6.45 -3.43
N CYS A 126 2.49 -7.24 -4.02
CA CYS A 126 2.53 -7.41 -5.47
C CYS A 126 1.60 -8.53 -5.91
N VAL A 127 0.57 -8.17 -6.68
CA VAL A 127 -0.39 -9.15 -7.25
C VAL A 127 0.33 -10.15 -8.15
N TRP A 128 1.33 -9.69 -8.92
CA TRP A 128 2.07 -10.52 -9.87
C TRP A 128 2.96 -11.59 -9.23
N THR A 129 3.39 -11.40 -7.98
CA THR A 129 4.17 -12.40 -7.23
C THR A 129 3.34 -13.12 -6.17
N SER A 130 2.09 -12.69 -5.96
CA SER A 130 1.23 -13.16 -4.87
C SER A 130 1.89 -13.03 -3.49
N ASN A 131 2.79 -12.04 -3.33
CA ASN A 131 3.59 -11.88 -2.13
C ASN A 131 3.88 -10.41 -1.81
N CYS A 132 4.13 -10.14 -0.53
CA CYS A 132 4.53 -8.83 -0.06
C CYS A 132 6.00 -8.53 -0.47
N ILE A 133 6.24 -7.38 -1.11
CA ILE A 133 7.59 -6.84 -1.33
C ILE A 133 7.98 -6.07 -0.07
N SER A 134 9.11 -6.47 0.52
CA SER A 134 9.52 -6.13 1.89
C SER A 134 11.04 -6.07 1.99
N HIS A 135 11.57 -5.69 3.15
CA HIS A 135 13.02 -5.75 3.44
C HIS A 135 13.69 -7.06 2.99
N ILE A 136 13.00 -8.19 3.20
CA ILE A 136 13.57 -9.53 2.94
C ILE A 136 13.45 -9.92 1.46
N THR A 137 12.36 -9.51 0.80
CA THR A 137 12.02 -9.93 -0.56
C THR A 137 12.47 -8.97 -1.64
N ILE A 138 12.73 -7.70 -1.32
CA ILE A 138 13.17 -6.69 -2.31
C ILE A 138 14.43 -7.10 -3.08
N PRO A 139 15.46 -7.76 -2.51
CA PRO A 139 16.64 -8.15 -3.30
C PRO A 139 16.30 -9.18 -4.38
N HIS A 140 15.35 -10.08 -4.10
CA HIS A 140 14.89 -11.08 -5.07
C HIS A 140 14.05 -10.43 -6.16
N PHE A 141 13.18 -9.47 -5.79
CA PHE A 141 12.37 -8.71 -6.73
C PHE A 141 13.24 -7.89 -7.71
N VAL A 142 14.28 -7.23 -7.22
CA VAL A 142 15.23 -6.47 -8.05
C VAL A 142 15.98 -7.38 -9.02
N ARG A 143 16.46 -8.53 -8.56
CA ARG A 143 17.11 -9.53 -9.43
C ARG A 143 16.15 -10.07 -10.48
N PHE A 144 14.91 -10.35 -10.08
CA PHE A 144 13.84 -10.76 -10.99
C PHE A 144 13.66 -9.73 -12.11
N LEU A 145 13.46 -8.45 -11.76
CA LEU A 145 13.30 -7.37 -12.75
C LEU A 145 14.54 -7.22 -13.64
N PHE A 146 15.74 -7.29 -13.06
CA PHE A 146 16.99 -7.21 -13.81
C PHE A 146 17.11 -8.34 -14.85
N TYR A 147 16.95 -9.60 -14.43
CA TYR A 147 17.02 -10.73 -15.35
C TYR A 147 15.87 -10.74 -16.36
N ALA A 148 14.69 -10.21 -16.00
CA ALA A 148 13.58 -10.04 -16.93
C ALA A 148 13.97 -9.06 -18.05
N VAL A 149 14.42 -7.86 -17.68
CA VAL A 149 14.82 -6.83 -18.65
C VAL A 149 15.98 -7.32 -19.53
N VAL A 150 17.01 -7.95 -18.95
CA VAL A 150 18.17 -8.46 -19.72
C VAL A 150 17.77 -9.58 -20.68
N SER A 151 17.02 -10.59 -20.22
CA SER A 151 16.57 -11.69 -21.08
C SER A 151 15.62 -11.23 -22.18
N MET A 152 14.70 -10.32 -21.87
CA MET A 152 13.75 -9.78 -22.84
C MET A 152 14.41 -8.83 -23.84
N THR A 153 15.42 -8.05 -23.43
CA THR A 153 16.24 -7.24 -24.35
C THR A 153 17.03 -8.14 -25.30
N PHE A 154 17.58 -9.25 -24.78
CA PHE A 154 18.25 -10.26 -25.60
C PHE A 154 17.30 -10.86 -26.63
N LEU A 155 16.09 -11.24 -26.20
CA LEU A 155 15.04 -11.74 -27.10
C LEU A 155 14.63 -10.68 -28.14
N GLU A 156 14.44 -9.43 -27.72
CA GLU A 156 14.07 -8.31 -28.59
C GLU A 156 15.06 -8.12 -29.72
N TYR A 157 16.37 -8.20 -29.43
CA TYR A 157 17.42 -8.13 -30.44
C TYR A 157 17.23 -9.19 -31.53
N PHE A 158 17.00 -10.45 -31.15
CA PHE A 158 16.79 -11.55 -32.10
C PHE A 158 15.45 -11.47 -32.83
N LEU A 159 14.41 -10.95 -32.20
CA LEU A 159 13.13 -10.67 -32.86
C LEU A 159 13.30 -9.57 -33.91
N TYR A 160 13.96 -8.47 -33.55
CA TYR A 160 14.22 -7.34 -34.44
C TYR A 160 15.05 -7.75 -35.66
N LEU A 161 16.09 -8.57 -35.49
CA LEU A 161 16.88 -9.09 -36.62
C LEU A 161 15.99 -9.77 -37.67
N ARG A 162 15.05 -10.62 -37.24
CA ARG A 162 14.14 -11.34 -38.15
C ARG A 162 13.16 -10.41 -38.82
N VAL A 163 12.60 -9.46 -38.07
CA VAL A 163 11.75 -8.39 -38.63
C VAL A 163 12.51 -7.60 -39.68
N SER A 164 13.76 -7.22 -39.42
CA SER A 164 14.58 -6.45 -40.37
C SER A 164 14.86 -7.19 -41.68
N ILE A 165 15.12 -8.50 -41.61
CA ILE A 165 15.37 -9.34 -42.80
C ILE A 165 14.08 -9.44 -43.61
N LEU A 166 12.95 -9.77 -42.96
CA LEU A 166 11.65 -9.83 -43.63
C LEU A 166 11.26 -8.50 -44.25
N TRP A 167 11.55 -7.39 -43.58
CA TRP A 167 11.32 -6.05 -44.11
C TRP A 167 12.18 -5.74 -45.34
N SER A 168 13.43 -6.19 -45.37
CA SER A 168 14.31 -6.04 -46.53
C SER A 168 13.83 -6.85 -47.73
N GLN A 169 13.13 -7.96 -47.47
CA GLN A 169 12.59 -8.90 -48.46
C GLN A 169 11.12 -8.66 -48.82
N LYS A 170 10.52 -7.53 -48.39
CA LYS A 170 9.08 -7.25 -48.54
C LYS A 170 8.57 -7.22 -49.99
N SER A 171 9.44 -7.08 -50.98
CA SER A 171 9.09 -7.09 -52.41
C SER A 171 9.02 -8.50 -53.01
N LEU A 172 9.44 -9.53 -52.26
CA LEU A 172 9.35 -10.92 -52.73
C LEU A 172 7.88 -11.38 -52.78
N PRO A 173 7.52 -12.21 -53.77
CA PRO A 173 6.22 -12.86 -53.80
C PRO A 173 5.92 -13.66 -52.52
N SER A 174 4.67 -13.61 -52.05
CA SER A 174 4.25 -14.18 -50.76
C SER A 174 4.51 -15.69 -50.60
N TYR A 175 4.53 -16.45 -51.70
CA TYR A 175 4.79 -17.89 -51.67
C TYR A 175 6.27 -18.26 -51.36
N LEU A 176 7.19 -17.30 -51.47
CA LEU A 176 8.60 -17.48 -51.08
C LEU A 176 8.85 -17.10 -49.61
N GLY A 177 7.89 -16.43 -48.96
CA GLY A 177 8.01 -15.99 -47.58
C GLY A 177 7.50 -17.01 -46.55
N PRO A 178 7.67 -16.74 -45.25
CA PRO A 178 7.11 -17.57 -44.19
C PRO A 178 5.57 -17.64 -44.26
N SER A 179 5.02 -18.76 -43.78
CA SER A 179 3.56 -18.90 -43.63
C SER A 179 2.96 -17.79 -42.77
N VAL A 180 1.71 -17.40 -43.06
CA VAL A 180 0.94 -16.39 -42.30
C VAL A 180 0.92 -16.67 -40.80
N TYR A 181 0.88 -17.94 -40.37
CA TYR A 181 0.90 -18.31 -38.96
C TYR A 181 2.23 -17.98 -38.28
N ARG A 182 3.35 -18.13 -39.00
CA ARG A 182 4.69 -17.80 -38.50
C ARG A 182 4.88 -16.29 -38.40
N LEU A 183 4.35 -15.54 -39.36
CA LEU A 183 4.34 -14.07 -39.33
C LEU A 183 3.46 -13.55 -38.19
N ALA A 184 2.28 -14.13 -37.98
CA ALA A 184 1.41 -13.80 -36.86
C ALA A 184 2.07 -14.12 -35.52
N HIS A 185 2.72 -15.27 -35.38
CA HIS A 185 3.47 -15.63 -34.16
C HIS A 185 4.63 -14.67 -33.89
N LEU A 186 5.40 -14.31 -34.93
CA LEU A 186 6.46 -13.30 -34.83
C LEU A 186 5.90 -11.96 -34.35
N PHE A 187 4.79 -11.51 -34.94
CA PHE A 187 4.14 -10.26 -34.55
C PHE A 187 3.69 -10.28 -33.08
N VAL A 188 3.06 -11.37 -32.63
CA VAL A 188 2.65 -11.53 -31.23
C VAL A 188 3.87 -11.52 -30.30
N LEU A 189 4.95 -12.22 -30.64
CA LEU A 189 6.18 -12.22 -29.85
C LEU A 189 6.78 -10.82 -29.75
N CYS A 190 6.89 -10.08 -30.86
CA CYS A 190 7.37 -8.70 -30.85
C CYS A 190 6.46 -7.83 -29.99
N ALA A 191 5.16 -7.78 -30.26
CA ALA A 191 4.24 -6.89 -29.56
C ALA A 191 4.21 -7.15 -28.04
N VAL A 192 4.12 -8.43 -27.64
CA VAL A 192 4.11 -8.82 -26.23
C VAL A 192 5.45 -8.56 -25.57
N ASN A 193 6.57 -8.93 -26.21
CA ASN A 193 7.91 -8.71 -25.66
C ASN A 193 8.22 -7.22 -25.51
N SER A 194 8.02 -6.40 -26.56
CA SER A 194 8.31 -4.97 -26.51
C SER A 194 7.45 -4.23 -25.46
N LEU A 195 6.15 -4.55 -25.37
CA LEU A 195 5.25 -3.92 -24.39
C LEU A 195 5.66 -4.23 -22.95
N ILE A 196 5.92 -5.51 -22.66
CA ILE A 196 6.30 -5.95 -21.32
C ILE A 196 7.71 -5.48 -20.98
N LEU A 197 8.65 -5.50 -21.94
CA LEU A 197 10.00 -4.99 -21.75
C LEU A 197 9.98 -3.51 -21.40
N PHE A 198 9.16 -2.71 -22.08
CA PHE A 198 8.99 -1.30 -21.76
C PHE A 198 8.48 -1.10 -20.33
N ALA A 199 7.39 -1.78 -19.95
CA ALA A 199 6.82 -1.67 -18.61
C ALA A 199 7.81 -2.11 -17.51
N LEU A 200 8.49 -3.25 -17.69
CA LEU A 200 9.46 -3.76 -16.73
C LEU A 200 10.74 -2.91 -16.64
N THR A 201 11.14 -2.26 -17.75
CA THR A 201 12.28 -1.34 -17.73
C THR A 201 11.96 -0.10 -16.90
N LEU A 202 10.76 0.48 -17.04
CA LEU A 202 10.30 1.59 -16.20
C LEU A 202 10.21 1.17 -14.72
N LEU A 203 9.67 -0.01 -14.45
CA LEU A 203 9.56 -0.54 -13.10
C LEU A 203 10.94 -0.80 -12.47
N LEU A 204 11.88 -1.36 -13.22
CA LEU A 204 13.26 -1.55 -12.78
C LEU A 204 13.93 -0.21 -12.47
N GLY A 205 13.81 0.79 -13.36
CA GLY A 205 14.34 2.12 -13.14
C GLY A 205 13.79 2.79 -11.88
N ARG A 206 12.46 2.73 -11.69
CA ARG A 206 11.80 3.21 -10.47
C ARG A 206 12.29 2.48 -9.22
N THR A 207 12.46 1.16 -9.29
CA THR A 207 12.91 0.35 -8.15
C THR A 207 14.36 0.67 -7.79
N ILE A 208 15.24 0.84 -8.78
CA ILE A 208 16.64 1.24 -8.55
C ILE A 208 16.70 2.65 -7.94
N TRP A 209 15.89 3.59 -8.42
CA TRP A 209 15.78 4.93 -7.84
C TRP A 209 15.32 4.88 -6.38
N SER A 210 14.26 4.12 -6.10
CA SER A 210 13.71 3.92 -4.75
C SER A 210 14.75 3.32 -3.80
N LEU A 211 15.55 2.36 -4.28
CA LEU A 211 16.68 1.80 -3.52
C LEU A 211 17.81 2.81 -3.30
N SER A 212 18.09 3.66 -4.29
CA SER A 212 19.17 4.65 -4.23
C SER A 212 18.88 5.75 -3.21
N VAL A 213 17.60 6.14 -3.05
CA VAL A 213 17.14 7.16 -2.09
C VAL A 213 16.58 6.53 -0.80
N ASN A 214 16.65 5.20 -0.67
CA ASN A 214 16.08 4.41 0.44
C ASN A 214 14.61 4.71 0.74
N THR A 215 13.85 5.18 -0.26
CA THR A 215 12.46 5.59 -0.12
C THR A 215 11.56 4.59 -0.83
N TRP A 216 10.72 3.91 -0.06
CA TRP A 216 9.82 2.85 -0.52
C TRP A 216 8.49 3.46 -0.95
N THR A 217 7.62 2.67 -1.58
CA THR A 217 6.36 3.17 -2.14
C THR A 217 5.51 3.83 -1.07
N ILE A 218 5.28 3.18 0.07
CA ILE A 218 4.50 3.77 1.18
C ILE A 218 5.16 5.03 1.74
N GLU A 219 6.48 5.06 1.85
CA GLU A 219 7.23 6.21 2.36
C GLU A 219 7.17 7.39 1.40
N GLY A 220 7.24 7.14 0.09
CA GLY A 220 7.05 8.16 -0.94
C GLY A 220 5.67 8.84 -0.82
N TRP A 221 4.65 8.06 -0.46
CA TRP A 221 3.32 8.58 -0.16
C TRP A 221 3.30 9.44 1.11
N GLU A 222 3.95 9.00 2.18
CA GLU A 222 4.08 9.78 3.41
C GLU A 222 4.79 11.13 3.17
N ILE A 223 5.85 11.12 2.36
CA ILE A 223 6.58 12.32 1.93
C ILE A 223 5.69 13.24 1.10
N GLU A 224 4.99 12.72 0.09
CA GLU A 224 4.08 13.52 -0.75
C GLU A 224 2.93 14.13 0.06
N ARG A 225 2.39 13.37 1.02
CA ARG A 225 1.37 13.85 1.96
C ARG A 225 1.90 14.99 2.82
N HIS A 226 3.09 14.83 3.41
CA HIS A 226 3.74 15.90 4.19
C HIS A 226 3.98 17.17 3.37
N HIS A 227 4.46 17.04 2.14
CA HIS A 227 4.60 18.19 1.23
C HIS A 227 3.27 18.88 0.94
N THR A 228 2.17 18.13 0.86
CA THR A 228 0.84 18.70 0.67
C THR A 228 0.36 19.45 1.92
N LEU A 229 0.59 18.89 3.11
CA LEU A 229 0.32 19.58 4.38
C LEU A 229 1.15 20.86 4.52
N LEU A 230 2.43 20.82 4.15
CA LEU A 230 3.31 22.00 4.14
C LEU A 230 2.80 23.11 3.21
N ARG A 231 2.33 22.75 2.01
CA ARG A 231 1.73 23.72 1.08
C ARG A 231 0.47 24.35 1.66
N ARG A 232 -0.41 23.57 2.28
CA ARG A 232 -1.63 24.07 2.94
C ARG A 232 -1.29 24.96 4.13
N ALA A 233 -0.38 24.52 4.99
CA ALA A 233 0.09 25.28 6.15
C ALA A 233 0.67 26.64 5.73
N ARG A 234 1.47 26.69 4.64
CA ARG A 234 2.03 27.95 4.13
C ARG A 234 0.95 28.98 3.75
N VAL A 235 -0.17 28.53 3.20
CA VAL A 235 -1.31 29.41 2.85
C VAL A 235 -2.09 29.85 4.10
N LEU A 236 -2.21 28.96 5.09
CA LEU A 236 -2.96 29.18 6.33
C LEU A 236 -2.13 29.79 7.48
N GLY A 237 -0.97 30.39 7.17
CA GLY A 237 -0.14 31.09 8.17
C GLY A 237 0.78 30.19 9.02
N GLY A 238 1.10 28.99 8.53
CA GLY A 238 2.07 28.06 9.12
C GLY A 238 1.48 26.98 10.03
N TYR A 239 0.17 27.01 10.26
CA TYR A 239 -0.54 26.08 11.14
C TYR A 239 -1.68 25.39 10.40
N LEU A 240 -1.98 24.17 10.81
CA LEU A 240 -3.17 23.43 10.39
C LEU A 240 -4.01 23.10 11.63
N GLU A 241 -5.32 23.22 11.49
CA GLU A 241 -6.27 22.89 12.54
C GLU A 241 -6.60 21.39 12.46
N GLY A 242 -6.33 20.67 13.54
CA GLY A 242 -6.76 19.30 13.75
C GLY A 242 -8.09 19.22 14.51
N PRO A 243 -8.55 18.02 14.86
CA PRO A 243 -9.71 17.82 15.72
C PRO A 243 -9.57 18.55 17.06
N ASP A 244 -10.70 19.06 17.58
CA ASP A 244 -10.78 19.79 18.86
C ASP A 244 -9.96 21.10 18.89
N ASP A 245 -9.90 21.81 17.75
CA ASP A 245 -9.21 23.10 17.58
C ASP A 245 -7.71 23.06 17.90
N VAL A 246 -7.09 21.86 17.85
CA VAL A 246 -5.66 21.69 18.06
C VAL A 246 -4.89 22.23 16.86
N LYS A 247 -4.13 23.31 17.08
CA LYS A 247 -3.26 23.89 16.05
C LYS A 247 -1.94 23.14 15.99
N VAL A 248 -1.72 22.43 14.89
CA VAL A 248 -0.47 21.72 14.61
C VAL A 248 0.40 22.59 13.73
N GLN A 249 1.61 22.91 14.19
CA GLN A 249 2.61 23.58 13.36
C GLN A 249 3.27 22.55 12.45
N ILE A 250 3.13 22.71 11.14
CA ILE A 250 3.76 21.81 10.17
C ILE A 250 5.11 22.41 9.76
N GLN A 251 6.19 21.74 10.18
CA GLN A 251 7.55 22.12 9.83
C GLN A 251 8.08 21.23 8.72
N HIS A 252 8.99 21.78 7.91
CA HIS A 252 9.70 21.00 6.91
C HIS A 252 10.52 19.90 7.62
N GLN A 253 10.42 18.68 7.11
CA GLN A 253 11.17 17.53 7.62
C GLN A 253 11.60 16.69 6.42
N GLU A 254 12.90 16.44 6.35
CA GLU A 254 13.54 15.58 5.37
C GLU A 254 13.38 14.11 5.75
N PHE A 255 13.51 13.23 4.76
CA PHE A 255 13.38 11.79 4.98
C PHE A 255 14.54 11.25 5.82
N PRO A 256 14.30 10.63 7.00
CA PRO A 256 15.39 10.32 7.94
C PRO A 256 16.33 9.19 7.53
N TRP A 257 15.91 8.29 6.63
CA TRP A 257 16.65 7.05 6.35
C TRP A 257 17.46 7.09 5.05
N ASP A 258 17.60 8.26 4.41
CA ASP A 258 18.54 8.42 3.31
C ASP A 258 19.96 8.68 3.84
N VAL A 259 20.80 7.64 3.84
CA VAL A 259 22.19 7.67 4.33
C VAL A 259 23.22 7.67 3.20
N GLY A 260 22.79 7.99 1.97
CA GLY A 260 23.61 8.05 0.77
C GLY A 260 23.51 6.81 -0.12
N ILE A 261 23.62 7.05 -1.44
CA ILE A 261 23.29 6.09 -2.51
C ILE A 261 23.89 4.69 -2.30
N CYS A 262 25.21 4.58 -2.10
CA CYS A 262 25.85 3.28 -1.96
C CYS A 262 25.41 2.54 -0.69
N ARG A 263 25.27 3.25 0.44
CA ARG A 263 24.80 2.65 1.71
C ARG A 263 23.35 2.20 1.59
N ASN A 264 22.50 3.01 0.97
CA ASN A 264 21.10 2.70 0.72
C ASN A 264 20.94 1.42 -0.12
N ILE A 265 21.71 1.30 -1.22
CA ILE A 265 21.70 0.10 -2.06
C ILE A 265 22.21 -1.12 -1.27
N CYS A 266 23.28 -0.98 -0.48
CA CYS A 266 23.78 -2.07 0.38
C CYS A 266 22.74 -2.52 1.41
N GLN A 267 22.04 -1.58 2.05
CA GLN A 267 20.95 -1.88 3.00
C GLN A 267 19.79 -2.59 2.30
N GLY A 268 19.40 -2.12 1.10
CA GLY A 268 18.31 -2.67 0.32
C GLY A 268 18.62 -4.07 -0.23
N MET A 269 19.83 -4.30 -0.74
CA MET A 269 20.27 -5.60 -1.27
C MET A 269 20.73 -6.58 -0.19
N GLY A 270 20.93 -6.12 1.04
CA GLY A 270 21.38 -6.90 2.20
C GLY A 270 22.85 -7.33 2.14
N SER A 271 23.64 -6.78 1.24
CA SER A 271 25.04 -7.14 1.03
C SER A 271 25.81 -5.96 0.47
N GLY A 272 27.03 -5.75 0.97
CA GLY A 272 27.98 -4.78 0.39
C GLY A 272 28.75 -5.32 -0.82
N ASN A 273 28.59 -6.61 -1.16
CA ASN A 273 29.25 -7.23 -2.31
C ASN A 273 28.38 -7.06 -3.58
N PRO A 274 28.83 -6.30 -4.60
CA PRO A 274 28.08 -6.11 -5.84
C PRO A 274 27.82 -7.39 -6.63
N LEU A 275 28.70 -8.40 -6.53
CA LEU A 275 28.48 -9.69 -7.21
C LEU A 275 27.27 -10.42 -6.62
N ALA A 276 27.04 -10.28 -5.32
CA ALA A 276 25.86 -10.85 -4.67
C ALA A 276 24.56 -10.15 -5.09
N TRP A 277 24.63 -8.93 -5.64
CA TRP A 277 23.45 -8.23 -6.14
C TRP A 277 22.87 -8.90 -7.38
N PHE A 278 23.72 -9.52 -8.20
CA PHE A 278 23.29 -10.25 -9.39
C PHE A 278 23.13 -11.76 -9.14
N TRP A 279 23.70 -12.31 -8.06
CA TRP A 279 23.66 -13.74 -7.79
C TRP A 279 22.25 -14.26 -7.44
N PRO A 280 21.63 -15.15 -8.26
CA PRO A 280 20.26 -15.64 -8.04
C PRO A 280 20.06 -16.43 -6.74
N PHE A 281 21.14 -17.00 -6.20
CA PHE A 281 21.14 -17.81 -4.97
C PHE A 281 21.64 -17.03 -3.74
N ALA A 282 21.76 -15.70 -3.82
CA ALA A 282 22.16 -14.88 -2.68
C ALA A 282 21.19 -15.03 -1.50
N SER A 283 21.69 -14.98 -0.27
CA SER A 283 20.85 -15.07 0.93
C SER A 283 19.93 -13.87 1.06
N SER A 284 18.76 -14.07 1.68
CA SER A 284 17.88 -12.96 2.04
C SER A 284 18.46 -12.17 3.23
N PRO A 285 18.16 -10.86 3.34
CA PRO A 285 18.43 -10.09 4.55
C PRO A 285 17.77 -10.74 5.78
N SER A 286 18.40 -10.58 6.95
CA SER A 286 17.83 -11.09 8.21
C SER A 286 16.63 -10.26 8.66
N VAL A 287 15.74 -10.87 9.44
CA VAL A 287 14.62 -10.16 10.09
C VAL A 287 15.14 -9.01 10.94
N ALA A 288 16.18 -9.26 11.75
CA ALA A 288 16.76 -8.30 12.67
C ALA A 288 17.25 -7.01 12.00
N SER A 289 17.82 -7.09 10.79
CA SER A 289 18.32 -5.90 10.08
C SER A 289 17.22 -5.01 9.52
N GLY A 290 15.97 -5.47 9.50
CA GLY A 290 14.82 -4.66 9.09
C GLY A 290 13.95 -4.18 10.25
N LEU A 291 14.42 -4.31 11.50
CA LEU A 291 13.73 -3.77 12.67
C LEU A 291 14.26 -2.38 13.08
N SER A 292 15.52 -2.08 12.79
CA SER A 292 16.18 -0.80 13.07
C SER A 292 16.94 -0.30 11.85
N PHE A 293 16.90 1.00 11.60
CA PHE A 293 17.54 1.63 10.44
C PHE A 293 18.47 2.76 10.88
N GLU A 294 19.54 2.97 10.11
CA GLU A 294 20.46 4.09 10.28
C GLU A 294 19.75 5.39 9.90
N HIS A 295 19.85 6.41 10.74
CA HIS A 295 19.28 7.73 10.49
C HIS A 295 20.36 8.66 9.92
N ASN A 296 19.96 9.60 9.08
CA ASN A 296 20.82 10.68 8.63
C ASN A 296 20.94 11.79 9.68
N GLU A 297 21.97 12.62 9.52
CA GLU A 297 22.26 13.74 10.41
C GLU A 297 21.70 15.08 9.87
N ILE A 298 20.79 15.01 8.89
CA ILE A 298 20.27 16.20 8.19
C ILE A 298 19.24 16.92 9.06
N ASP A 299 18.34 16.17 9.67
CA ASP A 299 17.29 16.68 10.54
C ASP A 299 17.52 16.27 12.00
N ASP A 300 16.86 16.98 12.92
CA ASP A 300 16.92 16.63 14.34
C ASP A 300 16.31 15.23 14.56
N PRO A 301 17.08 14.26 15.08
CA PRO A 301 16.62 12.89 15.28
C PRO A 301 15.46 12.80 16.27
N SER A 302 15.26 13.82 17.11
CA SER A 302 14.15 13.90 18.07
C SER A 302 12.77 14.08 17.43
N LYS A 303 12.72 14.50 16.15
CA LYS A 303 11.46 14.69 15.44
C LYS A 303 10.81 13.34 15.12
N PRO A 304 9.50 13.17 15.37
CA PRO A 304 8.80 11.95 15.01
C PRO A 304 8.75 11.76 13.49
N TRP A 305 8.76 10.49 13.07
CA TRP A 305 8.37 10.10 11.71
C TRP A 305 7.29 9.01 11.81
N PRO A 306 6.21 9.05 11.02
CA PRO A 306 5.85 10.10 10.05
C PRO A 306 5.63 11.47 10.72
N PRO A 307 5.79 12.58 9.98
CA PRO A 307 5.53 13.92 10.51
C PRO A 307 4.10 14.02 11.06
N PRO A 308 3.86 14.84 12.10
CA PRO A 308 2.56 14.96 12.74
C PRO A 308 1.52 15.46 11.74
N ASP A 309 0.47 14.68 11.58
CA ASP A 309 -0.60 14.95 10.63
C ASP A 309 -1.89 15.29 11.40
N PRO A 310 -2.43 16.51 11.26
CA PRO A 310 -3.66 16.92 11.94
C PRO A 310 -4.85 16.04 11.55
N ASP A 311 -4.88 15.50 10.32
CA ASP A 311 -5.93 14.61 9.86
C ASP A 311 -5.85 13.22 10.51
N ARG A 312 -4.70 12.85 11.11
CA ARG A 312 -4.50 11.61 11.86
C ARG A 312 -4.68 11.76 13.37
N LEU A 313 -4.81 12.98 13.89
CA LEU A 313 -4.96 13.20 15.33
C LEU A 313 -6.28 12.62 15.83
N PHE A 314 -6.22 11.92 16.97
CA PHE A 314 -7.42 11.40 17.62
C PHE A 314 -8.28 12.56 18.14
N LYS A 315 -9.57 12.57 17.76
CA LYS A 315 -10.55 13.47 18.39
C LYS A 315 -10.87 12.94 19.78
N LYS A 316 -10.55 13.71 20.82
CA LYS A 316 -10.89 13.33 22.19
C LYS A 316 -12.42 13.28 22.28
N VAL A 317 -12.96 12.08 22.47
CA VAL A 317 -14.37 11.97 22.85
C VAL A 317 -14.45 12.51 24.27
N GLU A 318 -14.99 13.72 24.43
CA GLU A 318 -15.43 14.20 25.74
C GLU A 318 -16.44 13.20 26.28
N ARG A 319 -15.96 12.32 27.15
CA ARG A 319 -16.86 11.57 28.03
C ARG A 319 -17.46 12.62 28.93
N GLN A 320 -18.73 12.98 28.70
CA GLN A 320 -19.48 13.72 29.68
C GLN A 320 -19.27 12.99 31.02
N PRO A 321 -18.82 13.68 32.09
CA PRO A 321 -18.79 13.06 33.38
C PRO A 321 -20.19 12.50 33.60
N ILE A 322 -20.29 11.22 33.96
CA ILE A 322 -21.55 10.64 34.40
C ILE A 322 -21.85 11.32 35.74
N LEU A 323 -22.34 12.55 35.67
CA LEU A 323 -22.76 13.35 36.80
C LEU A 323 -24.20 12.95 37.06
N GLY A 324 -24.32 11.75 37.58
CA GLY A 324 -25.54 11.13 38.02
C GLY A 324 -25.12 9.90 38.79
N ASP A 325 -25.27 9.94 40.11
CA ASP A 325 -25.88 8.90 40.94
C ASP A 325 -25.82 7.46 40.39
N GLY A 326 -24.62 7.03 39.98
CA GLY A 326 -24.39 5.78 39.24
C GLY A 326 -24.59 4.52 40.08
N PHE A 327 -24.95 4.70 41.35
CA PHE A 327 -25.19 3.63 42.33
C PHE A 327 -26.47 3.83 43.15
N THR A 328 -27.25 4.90 42.94
CA THR A 328 -28.43 5.23 43.76
C THR A 328 -29.78 5.13 43.02
N LYS A 329 -29.79 4.92 41.69
CA LYS A 329 -31.02 4.53 40.99
C LYS A 329 -31.31 3.04 41.21
N SER A 330 -32.53 2.70 41.60
CA SER A 330 -33.04 1.34 41.53
C SER A 330 -32.89 0.83 40.09
N TRP A 331 -32.14 -0.25 39.90
CA TRP A 331 -31.89 -0.84 38.60
C TRP A 331 -33.20 -1.40 38.05
N ASP A 332 -33.88 -0.62 37.21
CA ASP A 332 -34.92 -1.17 36.34
C ASP A 332 -34.21 -2.06 35.31
N ILE A 333 -34.26 -3.36 35.57
CA ILE A 333 -33.66 -4.40 34.73
C ILE A 333 -34.18 -4.29 33.29
N ASP A 334 -35.40 -3.82 33.10
CA ASP A 334 -36.01 -3.69 31.78
C ASP A 334 -35.56 -2.40 31.07
N GLU A 335 -35.25 -1.32 31.79
CA GLU A 335 -34.58 -0.15 31.22
C GLU A 335 -33.14 -0.48 30.80
N PHE A 336 -32.41 -1.24 31.62
CA PHE A 336 -31.06 -1.70 31.29
C PHE A 336 -31.05 -2.61 30.05
N LYS A 337 -31.94 -3.60 29.99
CA LYS A 337 -32.09 -4.49 28.83
C LYS A 337 -32.48 -3.72 27.57
N ARG A 338 -33.34 -2.70 27.69
CA ARG A 338 -33.71 -1.82 26.55
C ARG A 338 -32.52 -0.98 26.07
N ARG A 339 -31.72 -0.42 26.97
CA ARG A 339 -30.48 0.29 26.59
C ARG A 339 -29.47 -0.65 25.97
N GLN A 340 -29.29 -1.84 26.53
CA GLN A 340 -28.38 -2.86 25.99
C GLN A 340 -28.84 -3.33 24.61
N ALA A 341 -30.13 -3.56 24.40
CA ALA A 341 -30.69 -3.91 23.10
C ALA A 341 -30.59 -2.74 22.10
N ALA A 342 -30.79 -1.49 22.54
CA ALA A 342 -30.63 -0.31 21.69
C ALA A 342 -29.17 -0.09 21.28
N ASP A 343 -28.22 -0.23 22.21
CA ASP A 343 -26.79 -0.16 21.90
C ASP A 343 -26.40 -1.32 20.97
N ILE A 344 -26.79 -2.56 21.25
CA ILE A 344 -26.57 -3.70 20.34
C ILE A 344 -27.15 -3.41 18.95
N SER A 345 -28.37 -2.87 18.85
CA SER A 345 -29.01 -2.55 17.58
C SER A 345 -28.34 -1.42 16.80
N ARG A 346 -27.62 -0.51 17.48
CA ARG A 346 -26.79 0.52 16.82
C ARG A 346 -25.50 -0.05 16.24
N TYR A 347 -25.09 -1.24 16.67
CA TYR A 347 -23.85 -1.89 16.26
C TYR A 347 -24.07 -3.14 15.39
N THR A 348 -25.32 -3.57 15.19
CA THR A 348 -25.70 -4.68 14.29
C THR A 348 -26.27 -4.15 12.98
N ASP A 349 -25.46 -4.10 11.93
CA ASP A 349 -25.96 -4.17 10.55
C ASP A 349 -26.14 -5.65 10.14
N ALA A 350 -26.88 -5.89 9.06
CA ALA A 350 -27.37 -7.21 8.63
C ALA A 350 -26.27 -8.27 8.33
N ASP A 351 -24.99 -7.90 8.33
CA ASP A 351 -23.89 -8.72 7.83
C ASP A 351 -22.81 -9.07 8.88
N ASP A 352 -23.05 -8.81 10.17
CA ASP A 352 -22.23 -9.27 11.32
C ASP A 352 -20.72 -8.86 11.30
N GLU A 353 -20.32 -7.84 10.51
CA GLU A 353 -18.95 -7.31 10.46
C GLU A 353 -18.85 -5.89 11.09
N TYR A 354 -18.10 -5.79 12.19
CA TYR A 354 -17.96 -4.56 13.00
C TYR A 354 -17.02 -3.51 12.38
N VAL A 355 -17.47 -2.24 12.29
CA VAL A 355 -16.77 -0.96 12.60
C VAL A 355 -17.55 0.24 11.99
N VAL A 356 -17.99 1.21 12.81
CA VAL A 356 -18.59 2.48 12.34
C VAL A 356 -17.50 3.54 12.13
N ARG A 357 -17.38 4.07 10.90
CA ARG A 357 -16.40 5.10 10.49
C ARG A 357 -17.04 6.48 10.36
N ARG A 358 -16.26 7.55 10.57
CA ARG A 358 -16.70 8.96 10.48
C ARG A 358 -16.83 9.42 9.03
N ARG A 359 -17.87 10.22 8.76
CA ARG A 359 -18.18 10.80 7.44
C ARG A 359 -17.09 11.74 6.88
N PRO A 360 -16.88 11.80 5.54
CA PRO A 360 -15.86 12.62 4.89
C PRO A 360 -15.98 14.14 5.10
N PHE A 361 -14.92 14.88 4.78
CA PHE A 361 -14.83 16.34 4.97
C PHE A 361 -15.86 17.12 4.15
N ARG A 362 -16.15 16.67 2.91
CA ARG A 362 -17.11 17.32 2.03
C ARG A 362 -18.54 17.25 2.55
N GLU A 363 -18.94 16.11 3.13
CA GLU A 363 -20.26 15.99 3.77
C GLU A 363 -20.39 16.85 5.02
N ARG A 364 -19.28 17.10 5.74
CA ARG A 364 -19.28 18.08 6.84
C ARG A 364 -19.43 19.52 6.33
N LEU A 365 -18.77 19.85 5.23
CA LEU A 365 -18.86 21.17 4.61
C LEU A 365 -20.27 21.42 4.02
N GLU A 366 -20.85 20.43 3.35
CA GLU A 366 -22.21 20.48 2.82
C GLU A 366 -23.25 20.51 3.95
N ALA A 367 -23.05 19.76 5.03
CA ALA A 367 -23.91 19.82 6.23
C ALA A 367 -23.87 21.20 6.90
N VAL A 368 -22.69 21.80 7.07
CA VAL A 368 -22.54 23.16 7.60
C VAL A 368 -23.17 24.20 6.66
N SER A 369 -22.95 24.07 5.35
CA SER A 369 -23.56 24.95 4.35
C SER A 369 -25.09 24.79 4.25
N SER A 370 -25.62 23.60 4.53
CA SER A 370 -27.07 23.34 4.58
C SER A 370 -27.70 23.86 5.87
N GLN A 371 -27.01 23.74 7.01
CA GLN A 371 -27.44 24.33 8.28
C GLN A 371 -27.45 25.86 8.24
N ASP A 372 -26.50 26.50 7.56
CA ASP A 372 -26.51 27.96 7.37
C ASP A 372 -27.62 28.43 6.41
N ARG A 373 -28.06 27.57 5.47
CA ARG A 373 -29.21 27.83 4.60
C ARG A 373 -30.55 27.66 5.33
N GLU A 374 -30.68 26.64 6.17
CA GLU A 374 -31.88 26.44 6.98
C GLU A 374 -31.99 27.48 8.10
N ARG A 375 -30.87 27.88 8.72
CA ARG A 375 -30.86 28.90 9.79
C ARG A 375 -31.25 30.30 9.31
N ASN A 376 -31.04 30.61 8.03
CA ASN A 376 -31.48 31.88 7.44
C ASN A 376 -32.93 31.86 6.90
N HIS A 377 -33.65 30.73 6.96
CA HIS A 377 -35.05 30.66 6.52
C HIS A 377 -36.07 30.80 7.66
N TYR A 378 -35.69 30.59 8.92
CA TYR A 378 -36.61 30.61 10.07
C TYR A 378 -36.52 31.89 10.92
N ASP A 379 -36.46 33.08 10.29
CA ASP A 379 -36.55 34.36 11.04
C ASP A 379 -37.50 35.38 10.40
N TYR A 380 -38.47 34.91 9.62
CA TYR A 380 -39.64 35.70 9.23
C TYR A 380 -40.84 34.75 9.19
N ASP A 381 -41.99 35.23 9.66
CA ASP A 381 -43.30 34.57 9.65
C ASP A 381 -43.70 33.78 10.92
N GLU A 382 -43.49 34.41 12.08
CA GLU A 382 -44.44 34.32 13.20
C GLU A 382 -45.49 35.44 13.04
N ALA A 383 -46.49 35.23 12.18
CA ALA A 383 -47.78 35.92 12.23
C ALA A 383 -48.82 35.27 11.29
N ALA A 384 -50.02 35.08 11.83
CA ALA A 384 -51.29 34.75 11.16
C ALA A 384 -51.65 33.26 10.99
N GLU A 385 -52.10 32.72 12.12
CA GLU A 385 -53.28 31.89 12.34
C GLU A 385 -54.40 31.84 11.26
N LEU A 386 -54.94 30.61 11.14
CA LEU A 386 -56.35 30.18 10.98
C LEU A 386 -56.96 29.87 9.59
N ASP A 387 -57.48 28.63 9.53
CA ASP A 387 -58.72 28.10 8.89
C ASP A 387 -58.94 28.31 7.39
N ASP A 388 -59.55 27.42 6.61
CA ASP A 388 -59.96 26.01 6.66
C ASP A 388 -60.37 25.69 5.18
N ASP A 389 -60.66 24.42 4.87
CA ASP A 389 -61.51 23.96 3.75
C ASP A 389 -60.95 23.76 2.31
N GLU A 390 -60.76 22.46 2.00
CA GLU A 390 -61.41 21.68 0.93
C GLU A 390 -61.13 21.89 -0.59
N TYR A 391 -60.94 20.73 -1.26
CA TYR A 391 -61.00 20.39 -2.70
C TYR A 391 -59.81 20.65 -3.64
N GLY A 392 -59.11 19.55 -3.99
CA GLY A 392 -59.04 19.09 -5.38
C GLY A 392 -57.70 19.17 -6.15
N SER A 393 -57.22 17.97 -6.52
CA SER A 393 -56.47 17.63 -7.76
C SER A 393 -54.92 17.70 -7.78
N ASP A 394 -54.34 16.52 -8.03
CA ASP A 394 -53.08 16.21 -8.72
C ASP A 394 -51.79 16.98 -8.38
N SER A 395 -50.86 16.33 -7.67
CA SER A 395 -49.69 15.66 -8.28
C SER A 395 -48.78 15.01 -7.24
N ASP A 396 -48.03 14.01 -7.70
CA ASP A 396 -46.76 13.52 -7.13
C ASP A 396 -46.79 12.45 -6.02
N GLN A 397 -46.69 11.20 -6.51
CA GLN A 397 -46.34 9.99 -5.77
C GLN A 397 -45.03 10.12 -4.98
N PRO A 398 -44.96 9.55 -3.76
CA PRO A 398 -43.73 8.99 -3.23
C PRO A 398 -43.81 7.45 -3.28
N ARG A 399 -43.07 6.92 -4.25
CA ARG A 399 -42.11 5.81 -4.12
C ARG A 399 -42.64 4.50 -3.53
N ALA A 400 -43.02 3.65 -4.46
CA ALA A 400 -42.99 2.21 -4.33
C ALA A 400 -41.63 1.70 -3.80
N ARG A 401 -41.72 0.65 -2.98
CA ARG A 401 -40.67 -0.34 -2.74
C ARG A 401 -40.00 -0.74 -4.07
N GLY A 402 -38.69 -0.54 -4.15
CA GLY A 402 -37.78 -1.24 -5.05
C GLY A 402 -36.53 -1.55 -4.21
N ASP A 403 -36.35 -2.80 -3.80
CA ASP A 403 -35.49 -3.75 -4.50
C ASP A 403 -34.01 -3.42 -4.24
N TRP A 404 -33.50 -3.96 -3.14
CA TRP A 404 -32.09 -3.91 -2.78
C TRP A 404 -31.35 -4.97 -3.59
N SER A 405 -31.08 -4.68 -4.86
CA SER A 405 -30.08 -5.39 -5.64
C SER A 405 -28.69 -4.87 -5.28
N GLU A 406 -27.95 -5.67 -4.51
CA GLU A 406 -26.50 -5.99 -4.53
C GLU A 406 -25.40 -5.00 -4.99
N ASP A 407 -25.67 -3.74 -5.32
CA ASP A 407 -24.65 -2.81 -5.85
C ASP A 407 -24.61 -1.47 -5.09
N ALA A 408 -24.21 -1.49 -3.82
CA ALA A 408 -23.82 -0.29 -3.08
C ALA A 408 -22.71 -0.60 -2.06
N ASN A 409 -21.49 -0.78 -2.57
CA ASN A 409 -20.27 -0.69 -1.77
C ASN A 409 -20.26 0.66 -1.04
N GLY A 410 -20.46 0.64 0.28
CA GLY A 410 -20.41 1.82 1.14
C GLY A 410 -19.05 2.52 1.10
N GLU A 411 -18.99 3.60 0.32
CA GLU A 411 -17.93 4.61 0.37
C GLU A 411 -18.04 5.42 1.67
N GLY A 412 -17.39 4.93 2.73
CA GLY A 412 -17.44 5.56 4.07
C GLY A 412 -16.16 6.24 4.54
N GLU A 413 -15.08 6.27 3.73
CA GLU A 413 -13.84 6.98 4.07
C GLU A 413 -13.14 7.51 2.83
N GLU A 414 -13.11 8.83 2.65
CA GLU A 414 -12.13 9.48 1.77
C GLU A 414 -10.75 9.41 2.44
N ALA A 415 -10.10 8.24 2.37
CA ALA A 415 -8.68 8.18 2.68
C ALA A 415 -7.90 9.04 1.68
N TRP A 416 -6.82 9.67 2.16
CA TRP A 416 -6.00 10.54 1.34
C TRP A 416 -5.55 9.83 0.06
N ARG A 417 -5.81 10.48 -1.08
CA ARG A 417 -5.33 10.06 -2.39
C ARG A 417 -4.15 10.92 -2.79
N ASN A 418 -3.18 10.33 -3.47
CA ASN A 418 -2.09 11.10 -4.08
C ASN A 418 -2.60 11.91 -5.28
N LYS A 419 -1.71 12.68 -5.91
CA LYS A 419 -2.00 13.44 -7.14
C LYS A 419 -2.51 12.58 -8.30
N GLU A 420 -2.26 11.28 -8.28
CA GLU A 420 -2.66 10.29 -9.30
C GLU A 420 -4.01 9.62 -8.97
N GLY A 421 -4.59 9.91 -7.79
CA GLY A 421 -5.89 9.39 -7.37
C GLY A 421 -5.87 8.00 -6.72
N GLU A 422 -4.70 7.42 -6.47
CA GLU A 422 -4.54 6.10 -5.86
C GLU A 422 -4.75 6.14 -4.33
N ARG A 423 -4.80 4.98 -3.67
CA ARG A 423 -4.86 4.84 -2.19
C ARG A 423 -3.74 3.92 -1.68
N LEU A 424 -3.40 4.00 -0.39
CA LEU A 424 -2.44 3.07 0.22
C LEU A 424 -2.99 1.64 0.27
N ALA A 425 -4.32 1.49 0.34
CA ALA A 425 -5.00 0.22 0.19
C ALA A 425 -4.69 -0.48 -1.16
N ASP A 426 -4.45 0.28 -2.23
CA ASP A 426 -4.11 -0.27 -3.56
C ASP A 426 -2.74 -0.95 -3.56
N PHE A 427 -1.85 -0.52 -2.65
CA PHE A 427 -0.54 -1.14 -2.40
C PHE A 427 -0.61 -2.24 -1.32
N GLY A 428 -1.81 -2.61 -0.88
CA GLY A 428 -2.07 -3.71 0.05
C GLY A 428 -1.96 -3.35 1.53
N VAL A 429 -1.82 -2.07 1.88
CA VAL A 429 -1.83 -1.58 3.27
C VAL A 429 -3.26 -1.64 3.84
N ASP A 430 -3.42 -2.11 5.07
CA ASP A 430 -4.68 -1.98 5.81
C ASP A 430 -4.74 -0.59 6.44
N GLU A 431 -5.32 0.36 5.71
CA GLU A 431 -5.45 1.76 6.16
C GLU A 431 -6.19 1.88 7.50
N VAL A 432 -7.08 0.94 7.85
CA VAL A 432 -7.76 0.95 9.16
C VAL A 432 -6.73 0.72 10.26
N ALA A 433 -5.97 -0.36 10.11
CA ALA A 433 -4.98 -0.80 11.08
C ALA A 433 -3.73 0.11 11.14
N ASP A 434 -3.45 0.85 10.07
CA ASP A 434 -2.27 1.71 9.91
C ASP A 434 -2.54 3.21 10.09
N PHE A 435 -3.78 3.69 10.11
CA PHE A 435 -4.04 5.13 10.24
C PHE A 435 -4.93 5.50 11.40
N TYR A 436 -5.94 4.68 11.72
CA TYR A 436 -6.93 5.01 12.73
C TYR A 436 -6.69 4.28 14.06
N ASP A 437 -5.95 3.18 14.01
CA ASP A 437 -5.74 2.26 15.13
C ASP A 437 -4.32 2.29 15.71
N GLU A 438 -3.42 3.11 15.15
CA GLU A 438 -1.97 3.06 15.48
C GLU A 438 -1.61 3.50 16.90
N ASP A 439 -2.43 4.33 17.55
CA ASP A 439 -2.10 4.91 18.87
C ASP A 439 -2.92 4.32 20.02
N ASP A 440 -3.85 3.42 19.73
CA ASP A 440 -4.76 2.85 20.72
C ASP A 440 -4.26 1.50 21.24
N VAL A 441 -3.28 1.54 22.13
CA VAL A 441 -2.85 0.34 22.89
C VAL A 441 -4.01 -0.09 23.81
N PRO A 442 -4.51 -1.34 23.70
CA PRO A 442 -5.61 -1.81 24.53
C PRO A 442 -5.31 -1.66 26.03
N LEU A 443 -6.30 -1.24 26.81
CA LEU A 443 -6.15 -1.05 28.26
C LEU A 443 -5.65 -2.31 28.96
N ALA A 444 -6.06 -3.49 28.49
CA ALA A 444 -5.60 -4.78 29.00
C ALA A 444 -4.08 -4.95 28.85
N GLU A 445 -3.49 -4.50 27.74
CA GLU A 445 -2.06 -4.56 27.48
C GLU A 445 -1.29 -3.57 28.38
N LEU A 446 -1.81 -2.35 28.53
CA LEU A 446 -1.24 -1.36 29.45
C LEU A 446 -1.26 -1.86 30.91
N ILE A 447 -2.36 -2.50 31.34
CA ILE A 447 -2.47 -3.09 32.67
C ILE A 447 -1.51 -4.27 32.82
N ARG A 448 -1.36 -5.12 31.79
CA ARG A 448 -0.42 -6.25 31.81
C ARG A 448 1.02 -5.78 32.04
N ARG A 449 1.44 -4.74 31.31
CA ARG A 449 2.78 -4.13 31.45
C ARG A 449 2.98 -3.51 32.83
N ARG A 450 1.97 -2.81 33.35
CA ARG A 450 2.02 -2.24 34.71
C ARG A 450 2.15 -3.30 35.81
N LYS A 451 1.79 -4.56 35.55
CA LYS A 451 1.96 -5.67 36.50
C LYS A 451 3.33 -6.37 36.38
N GLN A 452 4.03 -6.17 35.27
CA GLN A 452 5.35 -6.76 35.00
C GLN A 452 6.51 -5.84 35.40
N ASN A 453 6.27 -4.52 35.38
CA ASN A 453 7.09 -3.51 36.07
C ASN A 453 6.69 -3.40 37.54
#